data_AF-A0A1F1K2Z8-F1
#
_entry.id   AF-A0A1F1K2Z8-F1
#
_cell.length_a   1.000
_cell.length_b   1.000
_cell.length_c   1.000
_cell.angle_alpha   90.00
_cell.angle_beta   90.00
_cell.angle_gamma   90.00
#
_symmetry.space_group_name_H-M   'P 1'
#
loop_
_entity.id
_entity.type
_entity.pdbx_description
1 polymer ?
#
loop_
_entity_poly.entity_id
_entity_poly.type
_entity_poly.pdbx_seq_one_letter_code
_entity_poly.pdbx_strand_id
1 'polypeptide(L)'
;MNAPQSGTPLKIGMFLFEKVMTQRSTPVILTISPGRIVLASADRVVADVPADQVRTKVSRVLKVNELHGPWGKWMLGAVGAAKSEDFTDAQATEVIEAQKAAQQDPALTQLELARTVWVGQPTAADGSWTGSLSSMAKGETKMQPRIAPMVDEALLAAGVQRA
;
A
#
# COMPACT_ATOMS: atom_id res chain seq x y z
N MET A 1 27.18 -10.85 14.24
CA MET A 1 26.10 -11.38 13.36
C MET A 1 24.80 -11.07 14.06
N ASN A 2 24.03 -10.09 13.56
CA ASN A 2 22.72 -9.79 14.14
C ASN A 2 21.71 -10.78 13.58
N ALA A 3 21.02 -11.52 14.45
CA ALA A 3 19.87 -12.33 14.06
C ALA A 3 18.86 -11.43 13.31
N PRO A 4 18.15 -11.95 12.29
CA PRO A 4 17.04 -11.20 11.71
C PRO A 4 16.04 -10.99 12.84
N GLN A 5 15.83 -9.74 13.26
CA GLN A 5 14.69 -9.42 14.11
C GLN A 5 13.47 -9.87 13.33
N SER A 6 12.83 -10.95 13.75
CA SER A 6 11.52 -11.35 13.25
C SER A 6 10.52 -10.31 13.77
N GLY A 7 10.54 -9.13 13.17
CA GLY A 7 9.59 -8.07 13.45
C GLY A 7 8.25 -8.43 12.85
N THR A 8 7.17 -8.18 13.59
CA THR A 8 5.81 -8.36 13.10
C THR A 8 5.65 -7.59 11.78
N PRO A 9 5.20 -8.21 10.68
CA PRO A 9 5.02 -7.47 9.44
C PRO A 9 3.82 -6.54 9.53
N LEU A 10 3.96 -5.31 9.07
CA LEU A 10 2.82 -4.45 8.76
C LEU A 10 2.29 -4.83 7.38
N LYS A 11 0.96 -4.98 7.25
CA LYS A 11 0.33 -5.26 5.97
C LYS A 11 -0.81 -4.28 5.72
N ILE A 12 -0.92 -3.83 4.48
CA ILE A 12 -1.99 -2.93 4.05
C ILE A 12 -2.44 -3.30 2.63
N GLY A 13 -3.76 -3.39 2.43
CA GLY A 13 -4.34 -3.67 1.12
C GLY A 13 -4.42 -2.39 0.30
N MET A 14 -3.66 -2.27 -0.79
CA MET A 14 -3.63 -1.12 -1.69
C MET A 14 -3.90 -1.54 -3.14
N PHE A 15 -3.97 -0.57 -4.06
CA PHE A 15 -4.08 -0.84 -5.49
C PHE A 15 -2.81 -0.44 -6.21
N LEU A 16 -2.29 -1.36 -7.02
CA LEU A 16 -1.16 -1.13 -7.91
C LEU A 16 -1.64 -0.57 -9.24
N PHE A 17 -1.07 0.58 -9.63
CA PHE A 17 -1.27 1.22 -10.92
C PHE A 17 -0.05 0.98 -11.81
N GLU A 18 -0.24 0.36 -12.97
CA GLU A 18 0.85 0.11 -13.93
C GLU A 18 1.42 1.40 -14.53
N LYS A 19 0.59 2.43 -14.67
CA LYS A 19 0.97 3.74 -15.20
C LYS A 19 0.08 4.85 -14.65
N VAL A 20 0.58 6.08 -14.74
CA VAL A 20 -0.19 7.29 -14.36
C VAL A 20 -1.44 7.37 -15.24
N MET A 21 -2.59 7.70 -14.64
CA MET A 21 -3.88 7.87 -15.34
C MET A 21 -4.39 6.61 -16.07
N THR A 22 -4.14 5.41 -15.54
CA THR A 22 -4.76 4.17 -16.02
C THR A 22 -6.19 4.00 -15.51
N GLN A 23 -7.04 3.32 -16.29
CA GLN A 23 -8.38 2.91 -15.87
C GLN A 23 -8.40 1.58 -15.11
N ARG A 24 -7.28 0.84 -15.10
CA ARG A 24 -7.16 -0.48 -14.47
C ARG A 24 -6.11 -0.44 -13.37
N SER A 25 -6.42 -1.04 -12.23
CA SER A 25 -5.48 -1.29 -11.15
C SER A 25 -5.68 -2.71 -10.62
N THR A 26 -4.67 -3.20 -9.90
CA THR A 26 -4.70 -4.54 -9.31
C THR A 26 -4.70 -4.43 -7.79
N PRO A 27 -5.61 -5.10 -7.06
CA PRO A 27 -5.54 -5.23 -5.61
C PRO A 27 -4.25 -5.93 -5.21
N VAL A 28 -3.52 -5.34 -4.27
CA VAL A 28 -2.24 -5.86 -3.77
C VAL A 28 -2.15 -5.68 -2.26
N ILE A 29 -1.46 -6.59 -1.59
CA ILE A 29 -1.02 -6.40 -0.20
C ILE A 29 0.41 -5.89 -0.24
N LEU A 30 0.62 -4.70 0.32
CA LEU A 30 1.95 -4.22 0.67
C LEU A 30 2.29 -4.75 2.05
N THR A 31 3.32 -5.60 2.12
CA THR A 31 3.91 -6.08 3.36
C THR A 31 5.21 -5.33 3.62
N ILE A 32 5.31 -4.74 4.81
CA ILE A 32 6.44 -3.95 5.29
C ILE A 32 7.03 -4.70 6.48
N SER A 33 8.26 -5.19 6.33
CA SER A 33 9.03 -5.85 7.38
C SER A 33 10.37 -5.14 7.55
N PRO A 34 11.02 -5.22 8.73
CA PRO A 34 12.35 -4.66 8.90
C PRO A 34 13.32 -5.16 7.81
N GLY A 35 13.85 -4.24 7.00
CA GLY A 35 14.79 -4.55 5.93
C GLY A 35 14.20 -5.20 4.67
N ARG A 36 12.88 -5.38 4.56
CA ARG A 36 12.27 -6.08 3.42
C ARG A 36 10.87 -5.57 3.07
N ILE A 37 10.60 -5.40 1.79
CA ILE A 37 9.30 -4.98 1.24
C ILE A 37 8.79 -6.07 0.28
N VAL A 38 7.55 -6.49 0.48
CA VAL A 38 6.86 -7.43 -0.41
C VAL A 38 5.58 -6.81 -0.92
N LEU A 39 5.32 -6.96 -2.22
CA LEU A 39 4.08 -6.57 -2.88
C LEU A 39 3.49 -7.79 -3.56
N ALA A 40 2.28 -8.20 -3.20
CA ALA A 40 1.64 -9.39 -3.75
C ALA A 40 0.19 -9.13 -4.15
N SER A 41 -0.23 -9.57 -5.34
CA SER A 41 -1.64 -9.73 -5.71
C SER A 41 -2.14 -11.10 -5.27
N ALA A 42 -3.41 -11.41 -5.52
CA ALA A 42 -4.02 -12.69 -5.13
C ALA A 42 -3.34 -13.90 -5.81
N ASP A 43 -2.76 -13.70 -6.99
CA ASP A 43 -2.25 -14.75 -7.86
C ASP A 43 -0.72 -14.77 -8.01
N ARG A 44 -0.01 -13.71 -7.57
CA ARG A 44 1.44 -13.61 -7.73
C ARG A 44 2.11 -12.64 -6.75
N VAL A 45 3.41 -12.85 -6.54
CA VAL A 45 4.30 -11.85 -5.94
C VAL A 45 4.77 -10.90 -7.04
N VAL A 46 4.45 -9.62 -6.90
CA VAL A 46 4.86 -8.55 -7.82
C VAL A 46 6.28 -8.10 -7.54
N ALA A 47 6.63 -7.98 -6.26
CA ALA A 47 7.97 -7.59 -5.82
C ALA A 47 8.28 -8.21 -4.47
N ASP A 48 9.53 -8.60 -4.28
CA ASP A 48 10.09 -9.02 -3.01
C ASP A 48 11.54 -8.54 -2.97
N VAL A 49 11.77 -7.46 -2.23
CA VAL A 49 13.01 -6.66 -2.32
C VAL A 49 13.53 -6.26 -0.95
N PRO A 50 14.86 -6.16 -0.79
CA PRO A 50 15.47 -5.48 0.35
C PRO A 50 15.02 -4.03 0.43
N ALA A 51 14.70 -3.55 1.64
CA ALA A 51 14.18 -2.19 1.84
C ALA A 51 15.21 -1.11 1.46
N ASP A 52 16.50 -1.38 1.64
CA ASP A 52 17.60 -0.48 1.28
C ASP A 52 17.77 -0.28 -0.25
N GLN A 53 17.13 -1.14 -1.05
CA GLN A 53 17.07 -1.02 -2.51
C GLN A 53 15.79 -0.31 -3.00
N VAL A 54 14.91 0.09 -2.07
CA VAL A 54 13.67 0.79 -2.39
C VAL A 54 13.79 2.26 -2.00
N ARG A 55 13.29 3.14 -2.86
CA ARG A 55 13.04 4.54 -2.52
C ARG A 55 11.55 4.85 -2.54
N THR A 56 11.06 5.57 -1.55
CA THR A 56 9.66 6.00 -1.46
C THR A 56 9.51 7.50 -1.71
N LYS A 57 8.40 7.87 -2.33
CA LYS A 57 7.95 9.25 -2.47
C LYS A 57 6.44 9.29 -2.44
N VAL A 58 5.87 10.22 -1.65
CA VAL A 58 4.45 10.54 -1.76
C VAL A 58 4.24 11.56 -2.88
N SER A 59 3.45 11.18 -3.90
CA SER A 59 3.14 12.05 -5.03
C SER A 59 2.33 13.26 -4.58
N ARG A 60 2.81 14.49 -4.80
CA ARG A 60 2.07 15.70 -4.40
C ARG A 60 0.77 15.90 -5.20
N VAL A 61 0.75 15.43 -6.44
CA VAL A 61 -0.37 15.59 -7.38
C VAL A 61 -1.41 14.50 -7.15
N LEU A 62 -0.98 13.23 -7.19
CA LEU A 62 -1.89 12.08 -7.11
C LEU A 62 -2.15 11.60 -5.68
N LYS A 63 -1.36 12.07 -4.71
CA LYS A 63 -1.40 11.65 -3.29
C LYS A 63 -1.15 10.14 -3.07
N VAL A 64 -0.58 9.44 -4.05
CA VAL A 64 -0.21 8.02 -3.97
C VAL A 64 1.22 7.82 -3.47
N ASN A 65 1.53 6.62 -2.96
CA ASN A 65 2.91 6.21 -2.67
C ASN A 65 3.57 5.73 -3.98
N GLU A 66 4.71 6.30 -4.32
CA GLU A 66 5.56 5.88 -5.43
C GLU A 66 6.76 5.16 -4.83
N LEU A 67 6.86 3.85 -5.08
CA LEU A 67 8.01 3.03 -4.69
C LEU A 67 8.89 2.79 -5.91
N HIS A 68 10.16 3.12 -5.79
CA HIS A 68 11.19 2.94 -6.81
C HIS A 68 12.11 1.82 -6.34
N GLY A 69 11.96 0.63 -6.92
CA GLY A 69 12.82 -0.51 -6.65
C GLY A 69 13.83 -0.77 -7.76
N PRO A 70 14.64 -1.83 -7.63
CA PRO A 70 15.69 -2.17 -8.58
C PRO A 70 15.16 -2.53 -9.97
N TRP A 71 13.92 -3.03 -10.06
CA TRP A 71 13.34 -3.53 -11.32
C TRP A 71 12.18 -2.70 -11.85
N GLY A 72 11.85 -1.58 -11.20
CA GLY A 72 10.76 -0.74 -11.67
C GLY A 72 10.18 0.18 -10.61
N LYS A 73 9.08 0.82 -11.01
CA LYS A 73 8.31 1.74 -10.18
C LYS A 73 6.94 1.14 -9.90
N TRP A 74 6.52 1.18 -8.64
CA TRP A 74 5.19 0.76 -8.21
C TRP A 74 4.43 1.97 -7.67
N MET A 75 3.26 2.25 -8.24
CA MET A 75 2.39 3.32 -7.77
C MET A 75 1.24 2.71 -7.00
N LEU A 76 1.16 3.02 -5.71
CA LEU A 76 0.22 2.42 -4.78
C LEU A 76 -0.80 3.45 -4.32
N GLY A 77 -2.06 3.21 -4.66
CA GLY A 77 -3.20 4.02 -4.25
C GLY A 77 -4.03 3.33 -3.17
N ALA A 78 -4.67 4.15 -2.36
CA ALA A 78 -5.67 3.73 -1.40
C ALA A 78 -6.98 3.32 -2.13
N VAL A 79 -7.29 4.01 -3.22
CA VAL A 79 -8.49 3.75 -4.02
C VAL A 79 -8.06 3.11 -5.34
N GLY A 80 -8.81 2.12 -5.81
CA GLY A 80 -8.56 1.48 -7.09
C GLY A 80 -8.97 2.35 -8.27
N ALA A 81 -8.59 1.96 -9.48
CA ALA A 81 -9.09 2.57 -10.72
C ALA A 81 -10.53 2.09 -11.02
N ALA A 82 -11.16 2.66 -12.04
CA ALA A 82 -12.55 2.34 -12.42
C ALA A 82 -12.76 0.88 -12.85
N LYS A 83 -11.71 0.21 -13.31
CA LYS A 83 -11.70 -1.22 -13.68
C LYS A 83 -10.77 -1.98 -12.76
N SER A 84 -11.02 -1.87 -11.46
CA SER A 84 -10.34 -2.67 -10.44
C SER A 84 -11.27 -3.77 -9.95
N GLU A 85 -10.70 -4.93 -9.67
CA GLU A 85 -11.38 -5.97 -8.90
C GLU A 85 -11.42 -5.59 -7.42
N ASP A 86 -12.26 -6.29 -6.66
CA ASP A 86 -12.29 -6.25 -5.20
C ASP A 86 -11.11 -7.04 -4.61
N PHE A 87 -10.77 -6.74 -3.35
CA PHE A 87 -9.92 -7.64 -2.57
C PHE A 87 -10.66 -8.94 -2.30
N THR A 88 -9.94 -10.06 -2.35
CA THR A 88 -10.48 -11.35 -1.88
C THR A 88 -10.66 -11.34 -0.36
N ASP A 89 -11.58 -12.18 0.15
CA ASP A 89 -11.78 -12.35 1.60
C ASP A 89 -10.50 -12.77 2.32
N ALA A 90 -9.66 -13.58 1.65
CA ALA A 90 -8.37 -14.01 2.16
C ALA A 90 -7.42 -12.81 2.34
N GLN A 91 -7.33 -11.92 1.34
CA GLN A 91 -6.50 -10.73 1.43
C GLN A 91 -6.98 -9.76 2.51
N ALA A 92 -8.30 -9.55 2.61
CA ALA A 92 -8.87 -8.69 3.64
C ALA A 92 -8.57 -9.26 5.05
N THR A 93 -8.75 -10.56 5.23
CA THR A 93 -8.44 -11.26 6.49
C THR A 93 -6.95 -11.15 6.83
N GLU A 94 -6.07 -11.35 5.86
CA GLU A 94 -4.62 -11.24 6.04
C GLU A 94 -4.21 -9.86 6.55
N VAL A 95 -4.77 -8.79 5.99
CA VAL A 95 -4.52 -7.42 6.44
C VAL A 95 -5.02 -7.22 7.88
N ILE A 96 -6.25 -7.66 8.18
CA ILE A 96 -6.84 -7.51 9.52
C ILE A 96 -6.00 -8.22 10.58
N GLU A 97 -5.59 -9.47 10.34
CA GLU A 97 -4.82 -10.25 11.32
C GLU A 97 -3.40 -9.69 11.51
N ALA A 98 -2.73 -9.28 10.43
CA ALA A 98 -1.44 -8.61 10.53
C ALA A 98 -1.55 -7.30 11.32
N GLN A 99 -2.64 -6.56 11.14
CA GLN A 99 -2.87 -5.32 11.86
C GLN A 99 -3.07 -5.55 13.36
N LYS A 100 -3.84 -6.57 13.74
CA LYS A 100 -4.01 -6.97 15.15
C LYS A 100 -2.67 -7.35 15.79
N ALA A 101 -1.85 -8.11 15.08
CA ALA A 101 -0.52 -8.48 15.55
C ALA A 101 0.38 -7.25 15.74
N ALA A 102 0.38 -6.33 14.77
CA ALA A 102 1.20 -5.11 14.83
C ALA A 102 0.80 -4.17 15.98
N GLN A 103 -0.48 -4.16 16.38
CA GLN A 103 -0.94 -3.37 17.54
C GLN A 103 -0.38 -3.88 18.87
N GLN A 104 -0.04 -5.17 18.93
CA GLN A 104 0.54 -5.82 20.11
C GLN A 104 2.07 -5.72 20.15
N ASP A 105 2.71 -5.34 19.04
CA ASP A 105 4.16 -5.18 18.93
C ASP A 105 4.58 -3.79 19.44
N PRO A 106 5.35 -3.69 20.54
CA PRO A 106 5.79 -2.41 21.10
C PRO A 106 6.61 -1.56 20.12
N ALA A 107 7.34 -2.19 19.18
CA ALA A 107 8.16 -1.49 18.20
C ALA A 107 7.32 -0.86 17.09
N LEU A 108 6.15 -1.43 16.79
CA LEU A 108 5.30 -0.99 15.67
C LEU A 108 4.09 -0.18 16.11
N THR A 109 3.58 -0.40 17.32
CA THR A 109 2.36 0.26 17.83
C THR A 109 2.43 1.79 17.82
N GLN A 110 3.65 2.36 17.79
CA GLN A 110 3.88 3.80 17.65
C GLN A 110 3.53 4.33 16.24
N LEU A 111 3.64 3.49 15.21
CA LEU A 111 3.34 3.85 13.83
C LEU A 111 1.83 4.03 13.64
N GLU A 112 1.42 5.05 12.89
CA GLU A 112 -0.01 5.28 12.61
C GLU A 112 -0.63 4.12 11.82
N LEU A 113 0.14 3.54 10.89
CA LEU A 113 -0.29 2.38 10.13
C LEU A 113 -0.61 1.20 11.06
N ALA A 114 0.18 0.96 12.10
CA ALA A 114 -0.05 -0.13 13.07
C ALA A 114 -1.42 -0.03 13.77
N ARG A 115 -1.98 1.18 13.90
CA ARG A 115 -3.24 1.44 14.62
C ARG A 115 -4.45 1.63 13.69
N THR A 116 -4.24 1.55 12.38
CA THR A 116 -5.28 1.79 11.38
C THR A 116 -5.53 0.53 10.57
N VAL A 117 -6.66 -0.15 10.81
CA VAL A 117 -7.11 -1.24 9.93
C VAL A 117 -7.71 -0.61 8.69
N TRP A 118 -7.13 -0.88 7.53
CA TRP A 118 -7.67 -0.39 6.27
C TRP A 118 -7.31 -1.32 5.11
N VAL A 119 -8.32 -1.57 4.27
CA VAL A 119 -8.21 -2.32 3.01
C VAL A 119 -8.80 -1.45 1.92
N GLY A 120 -8.07 -1.30 0.81
CA GLY A 120 -8.50 -0.54 -0.34
C GLY A 120 -9.89 -0.90 -0.82
N GLN A 121 -10.56 0.11 -1.39
CA GLN A 121 -11.84 -0.07 -2.08
C GLN A 121 -11.67 0.30 -3.56
N PRO A 122 -12.22 -0.48 -4.50
CA PRO A 122 -12.18 -0.12 -5.91
C PRO A 122 -13.01 1.12 -6.17
N THR A 123 -12.67 1.86 -7.23
CA THR A 123 -13.51 2.97 -7.69
C THR A 123 -14.73 2.41 -8.43
N ALA A 124 -15.93 2.57 -7.88
CA ALA A 124 -17.20 2.21 -8.55
C ALA A 124 -17.70 3.33 -9.48
N ALA A 125 -16.84 3.77 -10.39
CA ALA A 125 -17.23 4.62 -11.50
C ALA A 125 -17.74 3.76 -12.66
N ASP A 126 -18.59 4.31 -13.51
CA ASP A 126 -19.10 3.73 -14.77
C ASP A 126 -18.02 3.33 -15.82
N GLY A 127 -16.75 3.18 -15.42
CA GLY A 127 -15.63 2.85 -16.29
C GLY A 127 -15.04 4.06 -17.03
N SER A 128 -15.66 5.24 -16.93
CA SER A 128 -15.20 6.47 -17.61
C SER A 128 -14.20 7.27 -16.76
N TRP A 129 -13.37 8.07 -17.43
CA TRP A 129 -12.46 9.02 -16.78
C TRP A 129 -13.22 10.06 -15.93
N THR A 130 -14.36 10.51 -16.44
CA THR A 130 -15.30 11.43 -15.76
C THR A 130 -15.97 10.79 -14.55
N GLY A 131 -16.29 9.50 -14.62
CA GLY A 131 -16.80 8.73 -13.49
C GLY A 131 -15.74 8.55 -12.40
N SER A 132 -14.47 8.32 -12.79
CA SER A 132 -13.34 8.27 -11.85
C SER A 132 -13.17 9.60 -11.12
N LEU A 133 -13.27 10.75 -11.82
CA LEU A 133 -13.34 12.09 -11.22
C LEU A 133 -14.52 12.28 -10.25
N SER A 134 -15.64 11.59 -10.49
CA SER A 134 -16.83 11.64 -9.63
C SER A 134 -16.70 10.74 -8.39
N SER A 135 -16.03 9.59 -8.46
CA SER A 135 -15.64 8.80 -7.27
C SER A 135 -14.67 9.58 -6.39
N MET A 136 -13.76 10.33 -7.03
CA MET A 136 -12.90 11.31 -6.36
C MET A 136 -13.67 12.46 -5.68
N ALA A 137 -14.96 12.67 -5.97
CA ALA A 137 -15.80 13.63 -5.25
C ALA A 137 -16.57 12.99 -4.08
N LYS A 138 -16.77 11.65 -4.08
CA LYS A 138 -17.59 10.91 -3.10
C LYS A 138 -16.90 10.58 -1.77
N GLY A 139 -15.66 11.05 -1.56
CA GLY A 139 -14.96 10.98 -0.26
C GLY A 139 -13.88 9.91 -0.17
N GLU A 140 -13.78 9.00 -1.14
CA GLU A 140 -12.74 7.96 -1.20
C GLU A 140 -11.33 8.57 -1.36
N THR A 141 -11.22 9.68 -2.11
CA THR A 141 -10.01 10.52 -2.21
C THR A 141 -9.66 11.29 -0.96
N LYS A 142 -10.56 11.47 0.01
CA LYS A 142 -10.19 12.08 1.30
C LYS A 142 -9.32 11.14 2.13
N MET A 143 -9.37 9.84 1.86
CA MET A 143 -8.55 8.84 2.54
C MET A 143 -7.11 8.83 2.03
N GLN A 144 -6.91 9.09 0.74
CA GLN A 144 -5.60 9.03 0.11
C GLN A 144 -4.56 9.97 0.76
N PRO A 145 -4.85 11.26 1.03
CA PRO A 145 -3.96 12.15 1.79
C PRO A 145 -3.67 11.71 3.22
N ARG A 146 -4.52 10.87 3.83
CA ARG A 146 -4.34 10.34 5.19
C ARG A 146 -3.51 9.06 5.18
N ILE A 147 -3.82 8.11 4.29
CA ILE A 147 -3.16 6.80 4.24
C ILE A 147 -1.74 6.91 3.69
N ALA A 148 -1.49 7.73 2.66
CA ALA A 148 -0.18 7.76 2.02
C ALA A 148 0.97 8.18 2.97
N PRO A 149 0.80 9.20 3.84
CA PRO A 149 1.79 9.51 4.88
C PRO A 149 2.02 8.39 5.89
N MET A 150 0.97 7.68 6.31
CA MET A 150 1.08 6.54 7.25
C MET A 150 1.91 5.39 6.65
N VAL A 151 1.68 5.12 5.36
CA VAL A 151 2.45 4.11 4.63
C VAL A 151 3.90 4.58 4.43
N ASP A 152 4.12 5.85 4.09
CA ASP A 152 5.47 6.41 3.95
C ASP A 152 6.26 6.33 5.27
N GLU A 153 5.64 6.68 6.39
CA GLU A 153 6.24 6.54 7.73
C GLU A 153 6.68 5.09 8.00
N ALA A 154 5.80 4.12 7.77
CA ALA A 154 6.10 2.70 7.99
C ALA A 154 7.23 2.19 7.08
N LEU A 155 7.26 2.64 5.81
CA LEU A 155 8.33 2.29 4.87
C LEU A 155 9.69 2.83 5.35
N LEU A 156 9.74 4.07 5.79
CA LEU A 156 10.97 4.67 6.33
C LEU A 156 11.45 3.94 7.58
N ALA A 157 10.53 3.57 8.48
CA ALA A 157 10.85 2.77 9.67
C ALA A 157 11.43 1.38 9.32
N ALA A 158 11.04 0.82 8.16
CA ALA A 158 11.55 -0.46 7.66
C ALA A 158 12.91 -0.35 6.93
N GLY A 159 13.46 0.85 6.77
CA GLY A 159 14.75 1.08 6.11
C GLY A 159 14.66 1.48 4.63
N VAL A 160 13.46 1.76 4.12
CA VAL A 160 13.28 2.37 2.79
C VAL A 160 13.81 3.80 2.81
N GLN A 161 14.44 4.23 1.73
CA GLN A 161 14.99 5.59 1.63
C GLN A 161 14.00 6.55 0.97
N ARG A 162 14.08 7.86 1.24
CA ARG A 162 13.32 8.85 0.45
C ARG A 162 13.95 9.01 -0.94
N ALA A 163 13.10 9.11 -1.97
CA ALA A 163 13.51 9.39 -3.34
C ALA A 163 13.77 10.87 -3.62
#